data_AF-A0A397V5P1-F1
#
_entry.id   AF-A0A397V5P1-F1
#
_cell.length_a   1.000
_cell.length_b   1.000
_cell.length_c   1.000
_cell.angle_alpha   90.00
_cell.angle_beta   90.00
_cell.angle_gamma   90.00
#
_symmetry.space_group_name_H-M   'P 1'
#
loop_
_entity.id
_entity.type
_entity.pdbx_description
1 polymer ?
#
loop_
_entity_poly.entity_id
_entity_poly.type
_entity_poly.pdbx_seq_one_letter_code
_entity_poly.pdbx_strand_id
1 'polypeptide(L)'
;MDMNTKREVDNFVSHLENPVIFPGIFQLDINSYIRPLQHKINIKQTNRKQFTAYDLLKKRVTEEGRIINVTNGYVISQSTNKIWQNMSFDQKNVFVDYAREIRSSIRN
;
A
#
# COMPACT_ATOMS: atom_id res chain seq x y z
N MET A 1 -15.26 -13.66 -10.96
CA MET A 1 -15.42 -13.01 -9.65
C MET A 1 -16.87 -13.15 -9.27
N ASP A 2 -17.17 -13.70 -8.10
CA ASP A 2 -18.56 -13.79 -7.64
C ASP A 2 -19.12 -12.39 -7.32
N MET A 3 -20.44 -12.28 -7.33
CA MET A 3 -21.14 -11.00 -7.23
C MET A 3 -20.93 -10.32 -5.87
N ASN A 4 -20.73 -11.10 -4.80
CA ASN A 4 -20.53 -10.58 -3.45
C ASN A 4 -19.14 -9.96 -3.31
N THR A 5 -18.10 -10.68 -3.75
CA THR A 5 -16.73 -10.15 -3.75
C THR A 5 -16.62 -8.91 -4.63
N LYS A 6 -17.32 -8.87 -5.78
CA LYS A 6 -17.34 -7.68 -6.65
C LYS A 6 -17.90 -6.47 -5.92
N ARG A 7 -19.03 -6.64 -5.23
CA ARG A 7 -19.65 -5.58 -4.43
C ARG A 7 -18.75 -5.13 -3.28
N GLU A 8 -18.07 -6.05 -2.60
CA GLU A 8 -17.12 -5.70 -1.54
C GLU A 8 -15.95 -4.86 -2.05
N VAL A 9 -15.38 -5.21 -3.21
CA VAL A 9 -14.34 -4.40 -3.85
C VAL A 9 -14.85 -3.02 -4.22
N ASP A 10 -16.03 -2.93 -4.85
CA ASP A 10 -16.58 -1.65 -5.28
C ASP A 10 -16.90 -0.73 -4.08
N ASN A 11 -17.48 -1.28 -3.02
CA ASN A 11 -17.73 -0.55 -1.76
C ASN A 11 -16.43 -0.06 -1.12
N PHE A 12 -15.41 -0.92 -1.09
CA PHE A 12 -14.14 -0.56 -0.48
C PHE A 12 -13.39 0.50 -1.31
N VAL A 13 -13.39 0.40 -2.63
CA VAL A 13 -12.83 1.44 -3.52
C VAL A 13 -13.55 2.77 -3.31
N SER A 14 -14.89 2.77 -3.27
CA SER A 14 -15.66 3.99 -3.00
C SER A 14 -15.32 4.62 -1.65
N HIS A 15 -15.07 3.81 -0.62
CA HIS A 15 -14.58 4.30 0.67
C HIS A 15 -13.19 4.93 0.58
N LEU A 16 -12.26 4.28 -0.12
CA LEU A 16 -10.88 4.76 -0.29
C LEU A 16 -10.81 6.06 -1.10
N GLU A 17 -11.64 6.20 -2.13
CA GLU A 17 -11.73 7.40 -2.99
C GLU A 17 -12.50 8.55 -2.33
N ASN A 18 -13.04 8.36 -1.12
CA ASN A 18 -13.69 9.43 -0.38
C ASN A 18 -12.72 10.62 -0.20
N PRO A 19 -13.13 11.87 -0.48
CA PRO A 19 -12.25 13.04 -0.39
C PRO A 19 -11.59 13.28 0.98
N VAL A 20 -12.16 12.73 2.05
CA VAL A 20 -11.61 12.81 3.41
C VAL A 20 -10.56 11.72 3.65
N ILE A 21 -10.74 10.53 3.06
CA ILE A 21 -9.88 9.36 3.26
C ILE A 21 -8.73 9.33 2.26
N PHE A 22 -9.01 9.67 0.99
CA PHE A 22 -8.05 9.57 -0.11
C PHE A 22 -6.75 10.34 0.14
N PRO A 23 -6.75 11.57 0.70
CA PRO A 23 -5.51 12.26 1.07
C PRO A 23 -4.67 11.48 2.09
N GLY A 24 -5.32 10.78 3.02
CA GLY A 24 -4.68 9.91 4.01
C GLY A 24 -3.99 8.69 3.40
N ILE A 25 -4.33 8.31 2.17
CA ILE A 25 -3.64 7.22 1.46
C ILE A 25 -2.19 7.61 1.10
N PHE A 26 -1.91 8.91 0.94
CA PHE A 26 -0.57 9.41 0.61
C PHE A 26 0.31 9.65 1.83
N GLN A 27 -0.23 9.52 3.04
CA GLN A 27 0.51 9.71 4.28
C GLN A 27 1.07 8.36 4.73
N LEU A 28 2.40 8.21 4.64
CA LEU A 28 3.09 7.02 5.10
C LEU A 28 3.87 7.32 6.38
N ASP A 29 3.64 6.53 7.42
CA ASP A 29 4.59 6.45 8.53
C ASP A 29 5.79 5.60 8.10
N ILE A 30 6.82 6.25 7.55
CA ILE A 30 8.06 5.64 7.08
C ILE A 30 8.68 4.72 8.14
N ASN A 31 8.59 5.08 9.43
CA ASN A 31 9.17 4.29 10.52
C ASN A 31 8.53 2.90 10.65
N SER A 32 7.24 2.79 10.34
CA SER A 32 6.51 1.51 10.29
C SER A 32 7.03 0.57 9.19
N TYR A 33 7.75 1.09 8.20
CA TYR A 33 8.35 0.32 7.10
C TYR A 33 9.81 -0.01 7.37
N ILE A 34 10.57 0.91 7.97
CA ILE A 34 12.00 0.72 8.26
C ILE A 34 12.20 -0.37 9.32
N ARG A 35 11.45 -0.34 10.44
CA ARG A 35 11.67 -1.27 11.57
C ARG A 35 11.58 -2.77 11.19
N PRO A 36 10.54 -3.23 10.46
CA PRO A 36 10.45 -4.62 10.03
C PRO A 36 11.54 -4.99 9.01
N LEU A 37 12.01 -4.01 8.22
CA LEU A 37 13.05 -4.23 7.22
C LEU A 37 14.43 -4.36 7.86
N GLN A 38 14.76 -3.52 8.85
CA GLN A 38 15.99 -3.64 9.65
C GLN A 38 16.08 -5.01 10.33
N HIS A 39 15.01 -5.50 10.94
CA HIS A 39 14.97 -6.85 11.54
C HIS A 39 15.19 -7.97 10.52
N LYS A 40 14.72 -7.81 9.28
CA LYS A 40 14.92 -8.81 8.24
C LYS A 40 16.35 -8.81 7.71
N ILE A 41 17.12 -7.72 7.73
CA ILE A 41 18.49 -7.69 7.16
C ILE A 41 19.41 -8.76 7.76
N ASN A 42 19.15 -9.19 9.01
CA ASN A 42 19.88 -10.28 9.66
C ASN A 42 19.59 -11.70 9.12
N ILE A 43 18.63 -11.89 8.19
CA ILE A 43 18.21 -13.24 7.73
C ILE A 43 18.23 -13.32 6.19
N LYS A 44 19.43 -13.29 5.57
CA LYS A 44 19.67 -13.45 4.11
C LYS A 44 19.53 -12.18 3.26
N GLN A 45 20.62 -11.41 3.21
CA GLN A 45 21.14 -10.79 1.97
C GLN A 45 21.21 -11.92 0.92
N THR A 46 20.54 -11.89 -0.24
CA THR A 46 21.07 -11.28 -1.48
C THR A 46 20.03 -11.21 -2.63
N ASN A 47 18.74 -11.49 -2.42
CA ASN A 47 17.74 -11.54 -3.53
C ASN A 47 16.36 -10.94 -3.20
N ARG A 48 16.30 -9.95 -2.31
CA ARG A 48 15.00 -9.45 -1.80
C ARG A 48 14.36 -8.48 -2.76
N LYS A 49 13.17 -8.86 -3.26
CA LYS A 49 12.18 -7.98 -3.91
C LYS A 49 12.25 -6.59 -3.27
N GLN A 50 12.74 -5.61 -4.03
CA GLN A 50 12.79 -4.22 -3.60
C GLN A 50 11.35 -3.78 -3.27
N PHE A 51 11.14 -3.12 -2.12
CA PHE A 51 9.84 -2.56 -1.77
C PHE A 51 9.42 -1.57 -2.87
N THR A 52 8.37 -1.87 -3.61
CA THR A 52 7.90 -1.05 -4.73
C THR A 52 6.93 0.03 -4.25
N ALA A 53 6.72 1.07 -5.06
CA ALA A 53 5.68 2.06 -4.83
C ALA A 53 4.28 1.42 -4.66
N TYR A 54 4.00 0.37 -5.44
CA TYR A 54 2.78 -0.41 -5.32
C TYR A 54 2.67 -1.14 -3.98
N ASP A 55 3.77 -1.71 -3.45
CA ASP A 55 3.76 -2.37 -2.14
C ASP A 55 3.45 -1.40 -1.00
N LEU A 56 3.92 -0.15 -1.12
CA LEU A 56 3.62 0.91 -0.16
C LEU A 56 2.14 1.26 -0.17
N LEU A 57 1.56 1.47 -1.36
CA LEU A 57 0.12 1.69 -1.51
C LEU A 57 -0.68 0.52 -0.94
N LYS A 58 -0.32 -0.72 -1.29
CA LYS A 58 -1.03 -1.93 -0.81
C LYS A 58 -1.03 -2.01 0.71
N LYS A 59 0.08 -1.64 1.36
CA LYS A 59 0.14 -1.62 2.83
C LYS A 59 -0.81 -0.55 3.39
N ARG A 60 -0.86 0.65 2.81
CA ARG A 60 -1.79 1.70 3.26
C ARG A 60 -3.26 1.31 3.07
N VAL A 61 -3.61 0.74 1.91
CA VAL A 61 -4.95 0.18 1.66
C VAL A 61 -5.29 -0.92 2.67
N THR A 62 -4.32 -1.74 3.07
CA THR A 62 -4.52 -2.77 4.10
C THR A 62 -4.78 -2.14 5.48
N GLU A 63 -4.08 -1.07 5.83
CA GLU A 63 -4.30 -0.34 7.09
C GLU A 63 -5.69 0.28 7.15
N GLU A 64 -6.12 0.96 6.09
CA GLU A 64 -7.48 1.49 5.98
C GLU A 64 -8.52 0.36 6.05
N GLY A 65 -8.28 -0.75 5.36
CA GLY A 65 -9.16 -1.91 5.42
C GLY A 65 -9.34 -2.44 6.84
N ARG A 66 -8.29 -2.45 7.67
CA ARG A 66 -8.39 -2.86 9.08
C ARG A 66 -9.27 -1.94 9.91
N ILE A 67 -9.27 -0.63 9.64
CA ILE A 67 -10.10 0.34 10.37
C ILE A 67 -11.59 0.06 10.15
N ILE A 68 -11.96 -0.38 8.95
CA ILE A 68 -13.35 -0.67 8.56
C ILE A 68 -13.68 -2.17 8.44
N ASN A 69 -12.85 -3.04 9.03
CA ASN A 69 -13.02 -4.50 9.04
C ASN A 69 -13.01 -5.21 7.66
N VAL A 70 -12.38 -4.61 6.64
CA VAL A 70 -12.05 -5.27 5.37
C VAL A 70 -10.70 -5.99 5.52
N THR A 71 -10.75 -7.29 5.79
CA THR A 71 -9.55 -8.13 6.01
C THR A 71 -9.28 -9.15 4.90
N ASN A 72 -10.22 -9.32 3.97
CA ASN A 72 -10.07 -10.24 2.85
C ASN A 72 -8.94 -9.77 1.91
N GLY A 73 -7.86 -10.54 1.87
CA GLY A 73 -6.66 -10.21 1.07
C GLY A 73 -6.93 -10.09 -0.43
N TYR A 74 -7.94 -10.79 -0.97
CA TYR A 74 -8.33 -10.65 -2.36
C TYR A 74 -9.02 -9.31 -2.62
N VAL A 75 -9.98 -8.92 -1.75
CA VAL A 75 -10.66 -7.62 -1.82
C VAL A 75 -9.66 -6.47 -1.72
N ILE A 76 -8.72 -6.55 -0.77
CA ILE A 76 -7.63 -5.59 -0.62
C ILE A 76 -6.80 -5.49 -1.91
N SER A 77 -6.37 -6.63 -2.47
CA SER A 77 -5.52 -6.62 -3.66
C SER A 77 -6.24 -6.07 -4.90
N GLN A 78 -7.51 -6.43 -5.10
CA GLN A 78 -8.31 -5.92 -6.21
C GLN A 78 -8.60 -4.43 -6.07
N SER A 79 -8.93 -3.96 -4.86
CA SER A 79 -9.16 -2.55 -4.59
C SER A 79 -7.88 -1.73 -4.79
N THR A 80 -6.74 -2.23 -4.30
CA THR A 80 -5.42 -1.62 -4.54
C THR A 80 -5.12 -1.47 -6.03
N ASN A 81 -5.40 -2.51 -6.84
CA ASN A 81 -5.20 -2.45 -8.29
C ASN A 81 -6.05 -1.37 -8.96
N LYS A 82 -7.33 -1.28 -8.61
CA LYS A 82 -8.24 -0.27 -9.15
C LYS A 82 -7.76 1.14 -8.82
N ILE A 83 -7.44 1.40 -7.54
CA ILE A 83 -6.90 2.69 -7.09
C ILE A 83 -5.60 3.01 -7.84
N TRP A 84 -4.65 2.07 -7.90
CA TRP A 84 -3.37 2.28 -8.57
C TRP A 84 -3.53 2.59 -10.06
N GLN A 85 -4.46 1.94 -10.76
CA GLN A 85 -4.70 2.22 -12.18
C GLN A 85 -5.27 3.62 -12.40
N ASN A 86 -6.15 4.08 -11.51
CA ASN A 86 -6.79 5.40 -11.59
C ASN A 86 -5.89 6.55 -11.13
N MET A 87 -4.82 6.26 -10.38
CA MET A 87 -3.88 7.29 -9.93
C MET A 87 -3.10 7.93 -11.08
N SER A 88 -2.93 9.25 -11.00
CA SER A 88 -2.07 10.02 -11.89
C SER A 88 -0.59 9.66 -11.69
N PHE A 89 0.25 10.10 -12.62
CA PHE A 89 1.70 9.94 -12.52
C PHE A 89 2.25 10.60 -11.25
N ASP A 90 1.82 11.82 -10.93
CA ASP A 90 2.28 12.55 -9.74
C ASP A 90 1.86 11.86 -8.44
N GLN A 91 0.63 11.34 -8.39
CA GLN A 91 0.15 10.55 -7.24
C GLN A 91 0.97 9.28 -7.03
N LYS A 92 1.36 8.61 -8.11
CA LYS A 92 2.25 7.43 -8.05
C LYS A 92 3.66 7.81 -7.61
N ASN A 93 4.16 8.97 -8.05
CA ASN A 93 5.50 9.45 -7.70
C ASN A 93 5.69 9.68 -6.21
N VAL A 94 4.65 10.10 -5.48
CA VAL A 94 4.70 10.20 -4.01
C VAL A 94 5.18 8.87 -3.39
N PHE A 95 4.62 7.74 -3.84
CA PHE A 95 5.04 6.41 -3.38
C PHE A 95 6.40 5.98 -3.90
N VAL A 96 6.81 6.43 -5.09
CA VAL A 96 8.15 6.19 -5.62
C VAL A 96 9.21 6.88 -4.76
N ASP A 97 8.95 8.12 -4.34
CA ASP A 97 9.86 8.89 -3.51
C ASP A 97 9.99 8.27 -2.10
N TYR A 98 8.87 7.87 -1.49
CA TYR A 98 8.92 7.09 -0.25
C TYR A 98 9.69 5.78 -0.39
N ALA A 99 9.49 5.05 -1.50
CA ALA A 99 10.22 3.81 -1.74
C ALA A 99 11.73 4.07 -1.88
N ARG A 100 12.12 5.18 -2.50
CA ARG A 100 13.52 5.60 -2.61
C ARG A 100 14.10 5.93 -1.23
N GLU A 101 13.38 6.71 -0.43
CA GLU A 101 13.80 7.10 0.93
C GLU A 101 14.02 5.88 1.82
N ILE A 102 13.03 4.97 1.91
CA ILE A 102 13.12 3.74 2.71
C ILE A 102 14.34 2.90 2.30
N ARG A 103 14.58 2.76 0.99
CA ARG A 103 15.73 2.00 0.47
C ARG A 103 17.06 2.66 0.86
N SER A 104 17.14 3.99 0.82
CA SER A 104 18.32 4.73 1.26
C SER A 104 18.57 4.57 2.76
N SER A 105 17.53 4.64 3.60
CA SER A 105 17.62 4.48 5.06
C SER A 105 18.03 3.08 5.52
N ILE A 106 17.91 2.07 4.64
CA ILE A 106 18.32 0.68 4.90
C ILE A 106 19.77 0.42 4.46
N ARG A 107 20.27 1.20 3.49
CA ARG A 107 21.59 1.00 2.90
C ARG A 107 22.71 1.67 3.72
N ASN A 108 22.39 2.75 4.44
CA ASN A 108 23.28 3.44 5.38
C ASN A 108 23.19 2.83 6.77
#